data_AF-A0A970FMU2-F1
#
_entry.id   AF-A0A970FMU2-F1
#
_cell.length_a   1.000
_cell.length_b   1.000
_cell.length_c   1.000
_cell.angle_alpha   90.00
_cell.angle_beta   90.00
_cell.angle_gamma   90.00
#
_symmetry.space_group_name_H-M   'P 1'
#
loop_
_entity.id
_entity.type
_entity.pdbx_description
1 polymer ?
#
loop_
_entity_poly.entity_id
_entity_poly.type
_entity_poly.pdbx_seq_one_letter_code
_entity_poly.pdbx_strand_id
1 'polypeptide(L)'
;MYPDIAIKVAETITSGKAERGALFCGTGIGMAISANKVPGIRAAVCHDTYSAERARKSNDAQIICMGARVIGPELAKQIMKSWLESEFAGGGSTAKVEKIKEYERTYISGR
;
A
#
# COMPACT_ATOMS: atom_id res chain seq x y z
N MET A 1 -2.78 16.26 9.86
CA MET A 1 -3.89 15.82 8.97
C MET A 1 -3.58 14.45 8.38
N TYR A 2 -4.56 13.76 7.75
CA TYR A 2 -4.32 12.39 7.26
C TYR A 2 -3.13 12.28 6.26
N PRO A 3 -2.84 13.28 5.39
CA PRO A 3 -1.66 13.21 4.53
C PRO A 3 -0.35 13.15 5.30
N ASP A 4 -0.17 13.96 6.36
CA ASP A 4 1.07 13.97 7.15
C ASP A 4 1.38 12.59 7.76
N ILE A 5 0.34 11.90 8.23
CA ILE A 5 0.47 10.55 8.79
C ILE A 5 0.85 9.56 7.68
N ALA A 6 0.18 9.64 6.53
CA ALA A 6 0.45 8.77 5.39
C ALA A 6 1.89 8.94 4.86
N ILE A 7 2.36 10.19 4.72
CA ILE A 7 3.73 10.52 4.31
C ILE A 7 4.73 9.99 5.33
N LYS A 8 4.52 10.24 6.63
CA LYS A 8 5.44 9.77 7.68
C LYS A 8 5.61 8.24 7.68
N VAL A 9 4.51 7.49 7.52
CA VAL A 9 4.57 6.02 7.43
C VAL A 9 5.29 5.58 6.16
N ALA A 10 4.97 6.19 5.02
CA ALA A 10 5.62 5.92 3.75
C ALA A 10 7.14 6.18 3.79
N GLU A 11 7.57 7.31 4.35
CA GLU A 11 8.99 7.65 4.54
C GLU A 11 9.72 6.73 5.53
N THR A 12 9.02 6.26 6.55
CA THR A 12 9.58 5.26 7.50
C THR A 12 9.90 3.96 6.77
N ILE A 13 9.07 3.57 5.80
CA ILE A 13 9.30 2.38 4.97
C ILE A 13 10.45 2.62 3.98
N THR A 14 10.44 3.74 3.25
CA THR A 14 11.50 3.99 2.25
C THR A 14 12.86 4.26 2.87
N SER A 15 12.93 4.74 4.11
CA SER A 15 14.17 4.85 4.89
C SER A 15 14.66 3.52 5.48
N GLY A 16 13.93 2.42 5.29
CA GLY A 16 14.31 1.08 5.78
C GLY A 16 14.09 0.88 7.27
N LYS A 17 13.42 1.81 7.97
CA LYS A 17 13.09 1.68 9.41
C LYS A 17 11.90 0.75 9.66
N ALA A 18 11.10 0.49 8.64
CA ALA A 18 10.03 -0.49 8.64
C ALA A 18 9.93 -1.15 7.26
N GLU A 19 9.42 -2.37 7.19
CA GLU A 19 9.24 -3.07 5.91
C GLU A 19 7.86 -2.78 5.29
N ARG A 20 6.85 -2.58 6.15
CA ARG A 20 5.43 -2.51 5.79
C ARG A 20 4.67 -1.58 6.72
N GLY A 21 3.51 -1.09 6.26
CA GLY A 21 2.65 -0.19 7.04
C GLY A 21 1.15 -0.43 6.80
N ALA A 22 0.35 0.00 7.77
CA ALA A 22 -1.11 0.00 7.68
C ALA A 22 -1.65 1.39 7.99
N LEU A 23 -2.58 1.87 7.17
CA LEU A 23 -3.17 3.20 7.30
C LEU A 23 -4.70 3.12 7.30
N PHE A 24 -5.33 4.00 8.09
CA PHE A 24 -6.79 4.02 8.25
C PHE A 24 -7.33 5.44 8.16
N CYS A 25 -8.39 5.64 7.39
CA CYS A 25 -9.22 6.86 7.48
C CYS A 25 -10.68 6.48 7.25
N GLY A 26 -11.56 7.44 6.92
CA GLY A 26 -12.97 7.13 6.64
C GLY A 26 -13.14 6.05 5.57
N THR A 27 -12.48 6.21 4.41
CA THR A 27 -12.56 5.27 3.28
C THR A 27 -11.25 4.53 3.00
N GLY A 28 -10.12 4.99 3.56
CA GLY A 28 -8.77 4.55 3.20
C GLY A 28 -8.21 5.22 1.95
N ILE A 29 -9.06 5.85 1.12
CA ILE A 29 -8.67 6.43 -0.19
C ILE A 29 -7.67 7.57 -0.03
N GLY A 30 -7.97 8.54 0.85
CA GLY A 30 -7.07 9.67 1.08
C GLY A 30 -5.70 9.25 1.63
N MET A 31 -5.66 8.20 2.46
CA MET A 31 -4.41 7.64 2.95
C MET A 31 -3.59 7.05 1.80
N ALA A 32 -4.19 6.23 0.95
CA ALA A 32 -3.51 5.62 -0.18
C ALA A 32 -3.02 6.66 -1.19
N ILE A 33 -3.86 7.64 -1.55
CA ILE A 33 -3.48 8.73 -2.47
C ILE A 33 -2.27 9.50 -1.94
N SER A 34 -2.24 9.78 -0.63
CA SER A 34 -1.16 10.55 0.00
C SER A 34 0.13 9.72 0.11
N ALA A 35 0.04 8.48 0.59
CA ALA A 35 1.19 7.59 0.72
C ALA A 35 1.87 7.29 -0.63
N ASN A 36 1.07 7.11 -1.69
CA ASN A 36 1.56 6.90 -3.06
C ASN A 36 2.26 8.12 -3.68
N LYS A 37 2.34 9.26 -2.98
CA LYS A 37 3.19 10.39 -3.41
C LYS A 37 4.65 10.24 -3.00
N VAL A 38 4.96 9.32 -2.10
CA VAL A 38 6.34 9.03 -1.70
C VAL A 38 6.93 8.02 -2.69
N PRO A 39 8.05 8.36 -3.36
CA PRO A 39 8.72 7.45 -4.27
C PRO A 39 9.05 6.09 -3.65
N GLY A 40 8.80 5.01 -4.40
CA GLY A 40 9.04 3.64 -3.99
C GLY A 40 7.87 2.99 -3.25
N ILE A 41 6.83 3.75 -2.90
CA ILE A 41 5.67 3.26 -2.16
C ILE A 41 4.55 2.84 -3.09
N ARG A 42 3.96 1.68 -2.78
CA ARG A 42 2.71 1.18 -3.33
C ARG A 42 1.76 0.93 -2.18
N ALA A 43 0.78 1.81 -2.04
CA ALA A 43 -0.30 1.75 -1.07
C ALA A 43 -1.60 1.34 -1.76
N ALA A 44 -2.27 0.32 -1.24
CA ALA A 44 -3.52 -0.22 -1.78
C ALA A 44 -4.67 -0.07 -0.79
N VAL A 45 -5.83 0.40 -1.25
CA VAL A 45 -7.07 0.35 -0.45
C VAL A 45 -7.67 -1.04 -0.58
N CYS A 46 -7.93 -1.71 0.54
CA CYS A 46 -8.49 -3.06 0.55
C CYS A 46 -9.67 -3.13 1.52
N HIS A 47 -10.82 -3.60 1.04
CA HIS A 47 -12.03 -3.80 1.86
C HIS A 47 -12.53 -5.26 1.82
N ASP A 48 -11.71 -6.15 1.26
CA ASP A 48 -11.95 -7.59 1.18
C ASP A 48 -10.59 -8.33 1.21
N THR A 49 -10.61 -9.61 1.55
CA THR A 49 -9.40 -10.43 1.71
C THR A 49 -8.71 -10.73 0.37
N TYR A 50 -9.46 -10.84 -0.72
CA TYR A 50 -8.89 -11.08 -2.04
C TYR A 50 -8.04 -9.89 -2.49
N SER A 51 -8.57 -8.67 -2.42
CA SER A 51 -7.85 -7.45 -2.71
C SER A 51 -6.62 -7.28 -1.81
N ALA A 52 -6.73 -7.65 -0.54
CA ALA A 52 -5.61 -7.63 0.41
C ALA A 52 -4.48 -8.59 0.00
N GLU A 53 -4.81 -9.85 -0.30
CA GLU A 53 -3.84 -10.82 -0.82
C GLU A 53 -3.19 -10.32 -2.11
N ARG A 54 -3.97 -9.81 -3.06
CA ARG A 54 -3.47 -9.33 -4.36
C ARG A 54 -2.65 -8.05 -4.25
N ALA A 55 -2.95 -7.17 -3.29
CA ALA A 55 -2.11 -6.01 -2.99
C ALA A 55 -0.67 -6.45 -2.73
N ARG A 56 -0.49 -7.53 -1.97
CA ARG A 56 0.83 -8.07 -1.66
C ARG A 56 1.38 -8.96 -2.77
N LYS A 57 0.70 -10.06 -3.12
CA LYS A 57 1.18 -11.07 -4.08
C LYS A 57 1.35 -10.58 -5.51
N SER A 58 0.62 -9.53 -5.91
CA SER A 58 0.64 -9.03 -7.30
C SER A 58 1.20 -7.63 -7.45
N ASN A 59 1.00 -6.75 -6.46
CA ASN A 59 1.42 -5.35 -6.58
C ASN A 59 2.63 -5.03 -5.70
N ASP A 60 3.14 -6.02 -4.96
CA ASP A 60 4.24 -5.84 -4.02
C ASP A 60 4.00 -4.63 -3.09
N ALA A 61 2.74 -4.43 -2.66
CA ALA A 61 2.34 -3.26 -1.90
C ALA A 61 2.95 -3.30 -0.48
N GLN A 62 3.63 -2.22 -0.09
CA GLN A 62 4.20 -2.06 1.25
C GLN A 62 3.20 -1.48 2.24
N ILE A 63 2.13 -0.83 1.75
CA ILE A 63 1.11 -0.23 2.61
C ILE A 63 -0.28 -0.77 2.25
N ILE A 64 -1.02 -1.25 3.25
CA ILE A 64 -2.46 -1.49 3.16
C ILE A 64 -3.23 -0.32 3.77
N CYS A 65 -4.27 0.14 3.07
CA CYS A 65 -5.16 1.20 3.51
C CYS A 65 -6.58 0.66 3.69
N MET A 66 -7.24 1.01 4.80
CA MET A 66 -8.60 0.55 5.10
C MET A 66 -9.51 1.71 5.51
N GLY A 67 -10.82 1.51 5.28
CA GLY A 67 -11.86 2.50 5.58
C GLY A 67 -12.64 2.16 6.84
N ALA A 68 -12.45 2.94 7.90
CA ALA A 68 -13.16 2.78 9.17
C ALA A 68 -14.68 3.02 9.07
N ARG A 69 -15.15 3.66 8.00
CA ARG A 69 -16.58 3.86 7.69
C ARG A 69 -17.09 2.90 6.60
N VAL A 70 -16.25 1.97 6.14
CA VAL A 70 -16.57 1.06 5.01
C VAL A 70 -16.67 -0.39 5.49
N ILE A 71 -15.77 -0.82 6.38
CA ILE A 71 -15.72 -2.19 6.88
C ILE A 71 -15.75 -2.24 8.40
N GLY A 72 -16.35 -3.30 8.94
CA GLY A 72 -16.36 -3.56 10.39
C GLY A 72 -15.02 -4.08 10.92
N PRO A 73 -14.77 -4.00 12.24
CA PRO A 73 -13.48 -4.33 12.85
C PRO A 73 -13.07 -5.80 12.68
N GLU A 74 -14.01 -6.75 12.74
CA GLU A 74 -13.68 -8.17 12.56
C GLU A 74 -13.26 -8.49 11.12
N LEU A 75 -13.93 -7.89 10.13
CA LEU A 75 -13.52 -8.00 8.74
C LEU A 75 -12.15 -7.34 8.50
N ALA A 76 -11.91 -6.17 9.09
CA ALA A 76 -10.62 -5.49 9.00
C ALA A 76 -9.46 -6.33 9.56
N LYS A 77 -9.68 -7.08 10.65
CA LYS A 77 -8.69 -8.04 11.18
C LYS A 77 -8.39 -9.17 10.19
N GLN A 78 -9.41 -9.73 9.54
CA GLN A 78 -9.22 -10.79 8.53
C GLN A 78 -8.48 -10.27 7.29
N ILE A 79 -8.83 -9.07 6.83
CA ILE A 79 -8.14 -8.39 5.72
C ILE A 79 -6.67 -8.15 6.07
N MET A 80 -6.39 -7.62 7.26
CA MET A 80 -5.03 -7.39 7.74
C MET A 80 -4.24 -8.70 7.78
N LYS A 81 -4.82 -9.76 8.34
CA LYS A 81 -4.20 -11.09 8.42
C LYS A 81 -3.85 -11.61 7.01
N SER A 82 -4.80 -11.58 6.08
CA SER A 82 -4.59 -12.02 4.70
C SER A 82 -3.45 -11.28 3.99
N TRP A 83 -3.33 -9.96 4.23
CA TRP A 83 -2.24 -9.17 3.68
C TRP A 83 -0.88 -9.48 4.34
N LEU A 84 -0.84 -9.66 5.66
CA LEU A 84 0.38 -10.00 6.40
C LEU A 84 0.92 -11.39 6.05
N GLU A 85 0.04 -12.36 5.83
CA GLU A 85 0.40 -13.75 5.46
C GLU A 85 0.78 -13.89 3.98
N SER A 86 0.56 -12.85 3.18
CA SER A 86 0.88 -12.86 1.76
C SER A 86 2.31 -12.42 1.50
N GLU A 87 2.94 -12.96 0.45
CA GLU A 87 4.26 -12.55 0.01
C GLU A 87 4.36 -12.36 -1.49
N PHE A 88 5.14 -11.37 -1.90
CA PHE A 88 5.46 -11.16 -3.30
C PHE A 88 6.58 -12.13 -3.72
N ALA A 89 6.19 -13.22 -4.39
CA ALA A 89 7.11 -14.24 -4.88
C ALA A 89 7.61 -13.97 -6.32
N GLY A 90 7.30 -12.80 -6.90
CA GLY A 90 7.59 -12.49 -8.29
C GLY A 90 6.67 -13.20 -9.31
N GLY A 91 7.23 -13.58 -10.46
CA GLY A 91 6.51 -14.24 -11.55
C GLY A 91 5.77 -13.27 -12.48
N GLY A 92 4.55 -13.65 -12.92
CA GLY A 92 3.78 -12.89 -13.93
C GLY A 92 3.39 -11.46 -13.54
N SER A 93 3.60 -11.08 -12.28
CA SER A 93 3.36 -9.72 -11.79
C SER A 93 4.61 -8.86 -11.74
N THR A 94 5.83 -9.45 -11.80
CA THR A 94 7.10 -8.72 -11.71
C THR A 94 7.22 -7.66 -12.79
N ALA A 95 6.94 -8.00 -14.06
CA ALA A 95 7.01 -7.04 -15.15
C ALA A 95 6.07 -5.83 -14.96
N LYS A 96 4.91 -6.04 -14.32
CA LYS A 96 3.94 -4.98 -14.04
C LYS A 96 4.43 -4.05 -12.93
N VAL A 97 4.98 -4.63 -11.85
CA VAL A 97 5.59 -3.85 -10.75
C VAL A 97 6.78 -3.05 -11.26
N GLU A 98 7.65 -3.64 -12.08
CA GLU A 98 8.78 -2.92 -12.68
C GLU A 98 8.33 -1.79 -13.61
N LYS A 99 7.24 -1.99 -14.37
CA LYS A 99 6.65 -0.92 -15.18
C LYS A 99 6.10 0.23 -14.34
N ILE A 100 5.49 -0.05 -13.19
CA ILE A 100 5.04 0.99 -12.24
C ILE A 100 6.25 1.81 -11.74
N LYS A 101 7.34 1.13 -11.33
CA LYS A 101 8.58 1.78 -10.91
C LYS A 101 9.22 2.60 -12.03
N GLU A 102 9.12 2.15 -13.27
CA GLU A 102 9.59 2.91 -14.45
C GLU A 102 8.82 4.21 -14.61
N TYR A 103 7.48 4.18 -14.58
CA TYR A 103 6.68 5.40 -14.63
C TYR A 103 7.01 6.34 -13.47
N GLU A 104 7.13 5.83 -12.25
CA GLU A 104 7.53 6.62 -11.11
C GLU A 104 8.85 7.37 -11.36
N ARG A 105 9.89 6.68 -11.86
CA ARG A 105 11.16 7.32 -12.22
C ARG A 105 10.99 8.44 -13.25
N THR A 106 10.16 8.26 -14.28
CA THR A 106 9.94 9.29 -15.31
C THR A 106 9.35 10.59 -14.76
N TYR A 107 8.49 10.52 -13.74
CA TYR A 107 7.88 11.70 -13.12
C TYR A 107 8.74 12.32 -12.01
N ILE A 108 9.73 11.58 -11.49
CA ILE A 108 10.71 12.11 -10.52
C ILE A 108 11.88 12.77 -11.23
N SER A 109 12.40 12.17 -12.31
CA SER A 109 13.56 12.70 -13.06
C SER A 109 13.25 13.98 -13.86
N GLY A 110 11.97 14.33 -14.00
CA GLY A 110 11.52 15.59 -14.60
C GLY A 110 11.44 16.76 -13.60
N ARG A 111 11.96 16.59 -12.38
CA ARG A 111 12.12 17.64 -11.36
C ARG A 111 13.58 17.97 -11.13
#